data_AF-A0A8B8MEW3-F1
#
_entry.id   AF-A0A8B8MEW3-F1
#
_cell.length_a   1.000
_cell.length_b   1.000
_cell.length_c   1.000
_cell.angle_alpha   90.00
_cell.angle_beta   90.00
_cell.angle_gamma   90.00
#
_symmetry.space_group_name_H-M   'P 1'
#
loop_
_entity.id
_entity.type
_entity.pdbx_description
1 polymer ?
#
loop_
_entity_poly.entity_id
_entity_poly.type
_entity_poly.pdbx_seq_one_letter_code
_entity_poly.pdbx_strand_id
1 'polypeptide(L)'
;MGPRQCQVCNEAQSKYKCPSCYLPYCSLLCFKKHKEVPCVKPQPSEAKTTAVPESLVEKPLVVDKAKAVLQKFQLEAIASSSEIRDALNDKALQEQIHHIDCSSNAENELDKAMAEEAFRLFTDKILSTINP
;
A
#
# COMPACT_ATOMS: atom_id res chain seq x y z
N MET A 1 -23.84 -10.36 15.20
CA MET A 1 -23.69 -10.24 13.74
C MET A 1 -25.03 -10.59 13.10
N GLY A 2 -25.80 -9.60 12.64
CA GLY A 2 -27.15 -9.82 12.10
C GLY A 2 -27.16 -10.59 10.77
N PRO A 3 -28.33 -11.12 10.34
CA PRO A 3 -28.45 -11.83 9.07
C PRO A 3 -28.11 -10.89 7.91
N ARG A 4 -27.09 -11.25 7.12
CA ARG A 4 -26.69 -10.46 5.95
C ARG A 4 -27.70 -10.68 4.83
N GLN A 5 -28.04 -9.63 4.06
CA GLN A 5 -28.92 -9.75 2.89
C GLN A 5 -28.18 -10.40 1.71
N CYS A 6 -28.94 -10.99 0.78
CA CYS A 6 -28.42 -11.50 -0.48
C CYS A 6 -27.90 -10.35 -1.33
N GLN A 7 -26.61 -10.34 -1.67
CA GLN A 7 -25.99 -9.32 -2.52
C GLN A 7 -26.22 -9.55 -4.03
N VAL A 8 -26.99 -10.58 -4.41
CA VAL A 8 -27.37 -10.83 -5.81
C VAL A 8 -28.74 -10.22 -6.13
N CYS A 9 -29.74 -10.42 -5.27
CA CYS A 9 -31.09 -9.89 -5.49
C CYS A 9 -31.50 -8.79 -4.50
N ASN A 10 -30.81 -8.62 -3.36
CA ASN A 10 -31.13 -7.67 -2.30
C ASN A 10 -32.54 -7.78 -1.67
N GLU A 11 -33.34 -8.78 -2.06
CA GLU A 11 -34.73 -8.96 -1.63
C GLU A 11 -34.89 -9.91 -0.43
N ALA A 12 -33.96 -10.85 -0.26
CA ALA A 12 -34.06 -11.91 0.75
C ALA A 12 -32.81 -11.99 1.63
N GLN A 13 -32.97 -12.54 2.83
CA GLN A 13 -31.82 -12.86 3.70
C GLN A 13 -30.92 -13.91 3.04
N SER A 14 -29.61 -13.72 3.17
CA SER A 14 -28.63 -14.67 2.66
C SER A 14 -28.65 -15.95 3.49
N LYS A 15 -28.64 -17.09 2.79
CA LYS A 15 -28.58 -18.43 3.38
C LYS A 15 -27.21 -19.08 3.17
N TYR A 16 -26.48 -18.64 2.14
CA TYR A 16 -25.23 -19.25 1.70
C TYR A 16 -24.23 -18.16 1.30
N LYS A 17 -22.96 -18.56 1.09
CA LYS A 17 -21.87 -17.70 0.64
C LYS A 17 -21.11 -18.37 -0.51
N CYS A 18 -20.68 -17.58 -1.48
CA CYS A 18 -19.87 -18.08 -2.59
C CYS A 18 -18.46 -18.50 -2.11
N PRO A 19 -17.95 -19.70 -2.44
CA PRO A 19 -16.61 -20.12 -2.03
C PRO A 19 -15.47 -19.35 -2.73
N SER A 20 -15.76 -18.67 -3.84
CA SER A 20 -14.76 -17.99 -4.67
C SER A 20 -14.60 -16.50 -4.35
N CYS A 21 -15.69 -15.79 -4.03
CA CYS A 21 -15.67 -14.35 -3.71
C CYS A 21 -16.43 -13.99 -2.43
N TYR A 22 -16.86 -14.97 -1.63
CA TYR A 22 -17.53 -14.79 -0.33
C TYR A 22 -18.84 -14.00 -0.33
N LEU A 23 -19.36 -13.66 -1.52
CA LEU A 23 -20.61 -12.92 -1.69
C LEU A 23 -21.79 -13.72 -1.11
N PRO A 24 -22.58 -13.12 -0.20
CA PRO A 24 -23.73 -13.77 0.43
C PRO A 24 -24.94 -13.83 -0.52
N TYR A 25 -25.60 -14.99 -0.62
CA TYR A 25 -26.75 -15.19 -1.51
C TYR A 25 -27.89 -16.00 -0.86
N CYS A 26 -29.12 -15.87 -1.38
CA CYS A 26 -30.31 -16.49 -0.77
C CYS A 26 -30.68 -17.88 -1.34
N SER A 27 -30.36 -18.17 -2.61
CA SER A 27 -30.79 -19.41 -3.28
C SER A 27 -29.88 -19.81 -4.46
N LEU A 28 -30.06 -21.04 -4.97
CA LEU A 28 -29.34 -21.54 -6.14
C LEU A 28 -29.56 -20.70 -7.41
N LEU A 29 -30.71 -20.03 -7.54
CA LEU A 29 -30.97 -19.11 -8.65
C LEU A 29 -30.03 -17.90 -8.59
N CYS A 30 -29.80 -17.36 -7.39
CA CYS A 30 -28.83 -16.29 -7.17
C CYS A 30 -27.39 -16.76 -7.39
N PHE A 31 -27.07 -18.00 -7.03
CA PHE A 31 -25.75 -18.58 -7.31
C PHE A 31 -25.47 -18.70 -8.82
N LYS A 32 -26.44 -19.14 -9.62
CA LYS A 32 -26.31 -19.25 -11.07
C LYS A 32 -26.12 -17.87 -11.72
N LYS A 33 -26.98 -16.90 -11.38
CA LYS A 33 -26.83 -15.51 -11.85
C LYS A 33 -25.47 -14.91 -11.47
N HIS A 34 -25.00 -15.21 -10.26
CA HIS A 34 -23.69 -14.76 -9.79
C HIS A 34 -22.52 -15.42 -10.55
N LYS A 35 -22.64 -16.69 -10.95
CA LYS A 35 -21.60 -17.44 -11.67
C LYS A 35 -21.49 -17.07 -13.16
N GLU A 36 -22.52 -16.46 -13.73
CA GLU A 36 -22.51 -15.94 -15.12
C GLU A 36 -21.62 -14.69 -15.27
N VAL A 37 -21.41 -13.94 -14.19
CA VAL A 37 -20.44 -12.84 -14.12
C VAL A 37 -19.13 -13.41 -13.54
N PRO A 38 -17.93 -13.07 -14.08
CA PRO A 38 -16.68 -13.55 -13.49
C PRO A 38 -16.57 -13.10 -12.03
N CYS A 39 -16.73 -14.04 -11.10
CA CYS A 39 -16.51 -13.88 -9.67
C CYS A 39 -15.00 -13.74 -9.43
N VAL A 40 -14.52 -12.50 -9.50
CA VAL A 40 -13.16 -12.15 -9.12
C VAL A 40 -13.10 -12.20 -7.59
N LYS A 41 -12.06 -12.82 -7.03
CA LYS A 41 -11.77 -12.71 -5.59
C LYS A 41 -11.75 -11.21 -5.25
N PRO A 42 -12.54 -10.73 -4.27
CA PRO A 42 -12.42 -9.36 -3.86
C PRO A 42 -11.00 -9.17 -3.34
N GLN A 43 -10.20 -8.35 -4.04
CA GLN A 43 -9.11 -7.67 -3.36
C GLN A 43 -9.74 -6.89 -2.20
N PRO A 44 -9.08 -6.80 -1.03
CA PRO A 44 -9.62 -6.04 0.09
C PRO A 44 -9.63 -4.57 -0.28
N SER A 45 -10.75 -4.08 -0.82
CA SER A 45 -10.99 -2.66 -1.09
C SER A 45 -12.03 -2.16 -0.10
N GLU A 46 -11.49 -1.60 0.98
CA GLU A 46 -11.96 -0.43 1.73
C GLU A 46 -13.46 -0.06 1.65
N ALA A 47 -14.15 -0.29 2.77
CA ALA A 47 -15.31 0.51 3.15
C ALA A 47 -14.80 1.71 3.97
N LYS A 48 -14.86 2.91 3.38
CA LYS A 48 -14.62 4.20 4.04
C LYS A 48 -15.42 4.31 5.34
N THR A 49 -14.71 4.37 6.46
CA THR A 49 -15.11 5.21 7.61
C THR A 49 -13.85 5.67 8.33
N THR A 50 -13.53 6.96 8.13
CA THR A 50 -12.85 7.87 9.07
C THR A 50 -11.78 7.27 9.98
N ALA A 51 -10.56 7.14 9.48
CA ALA A 51 -9.29 7.42 10.16
C ALA A 51 -8.16 7.04 9.18
N VAL A 52 -7.11 7.85 9.15
CA VAL A 52 -5.88 7.68 8.35
C VAL A 52 -5.39 6.23 8.37
N PRO A 53 -5.03 5.65 7.21
CA PRO A 53 -3.70 5.05 7.16
C PRO A 53 -2.99 5.21 5.80
N GLU A 54 -1.67 5.24 5.89
CA GLU A 54 -0.69 5.16 4.82
C GLU A 54 -1.01 4.02 3.84
N SER A 55 -1.17 4.36 2.56
CA SER A 55 -1.19 3.39 1.47
C SER A 55 0.22 3.27 0.92
N LEU A 56 1.04 2.46 1.58
CA LEU A 56 2.22 1.89 0.95
C LEU A 56 1.76 0.68 0.13
N VAL A 57 1.93 0.77 -1.18
CA VAL A 57 1.83 -0.38 -2.08
C VAL A 57 2.90 -1.37 -1.64
N GLU A 58 2.49 -2.45 -0.99
CA GLU A 58 3.40 -3.54 -0.63
C GLU A 58 3.78 -4.29 -1.92
N LYS A 59 4.79 -3.76 -2.60
CA LYS A 59 5.52 -4.46 -3.66
C LYS A 59 6.12 -5.72 -3.01
N PRO A 60 5.83 -6.94 -3.48
CA PRO A 60 6.43 -8.15 -2.92
C PRO A 60 7.94 -8.14 -3.18
N LEU A 61 8.71 -7.54 -2.27
CA LEU A 61 10.16 -7.61 -2.27
C LEU A 61 10.54 -8.88 -1.52
N VAL A 62 10.64 -9.99 -2.26
CA VAL A 62 11.35 -11.18 -1.77
C VAL A 62 12.84 -10.83 -1.77
N VAL A 63 13.29 -10.14 -0.72
CA VAL A 63 14.70 -9.82 -0.52
C VAL A 63 15.23 -10.74 0.57
N ASP A 64 16.03 -11.72 0.16
CA ASP A 64 16.76 -12.68 1.01
C ASP A 64 17.91 -12.00 1.81
N LYS A 65 17.77 -10.71 2.13
CA LYS A 65 18.78 -9.93 2.86
C LYS A 65 18.09 -9.06 3.89
N ALA A 66 17.99 -9.59 5.10
CA ALA A 66 17.62 -8.82 6.30
C ALA A 66 18.52 -7.58 6.54
N LYS A 67 19.64 -7.43 5.82
CA LYS A 67 20.51 -6.25 5.81
C LYS A 67 20.11 -5.13 4.83
N ALA A 68 19.24 -5.40 3.86
CA ALA A 68 18.78 -4.39 2.90
C ALA A 68 17.58 -3.59 3.42
N VAL A 69 16.91 -4.09 4.46
CA VAL A 69 15.77 -3.43 5.11
C VAL A 69 16.28 -2.73 6.37
N LEU A 70 15.85 -1.47 6.57
CA LEU A 70 16.20 -0.71 7.76
C LEU A 70 15.57 -1.32 9.02
N GLN A 71 16.35 -1.34 10.11
CA GLN A 71 15.85 -1.75 11.42
C GLN A 71 15.06 -0.61 12.09
N LYS A 72 14.19 -0.95 13.05
CA LYS A 72 13.35 0.03 13.75
C LYS A 72 14.14 1.20 14.34
N PHE A 73 15.29 0.93 14.96
CA PHE A 73 16.13 1.97 15.55
C PHE A 73 16.70 2.95 14.50
N GLN A 74 16.97 2.48 13.28
CA GLN A 74 17.47 3.33 12.18
C GLN A 74 16.35 4.26 11.69
N LEU A 75 15.13 3.76 11.59
CA LEU A 75 13.95 4.57 11.26
C LEU A 75 13.68 5.62 12.34
N GLU A 76 13.80 5.25 13.62
CA GLU A 76 13.69 6.18 14.74
C GLU A 76 14.80 7.26 14.73
N ALA A 77 16.03 6.90 14.35
CA ALA A 77 17.13 7.84 14.18
C ALA A 77 16.85 8.85 13.04
N ILE A 78 16.34 8.38 11.90
CA ILE A 78 15.90 9.25 10.78
C ILE A 78 14.80 10.20 11.27
N ALA A 79 13.77 9.68 11.95
CA ALA A 79 12.64 10.49 12.44
C ALA A 79 13.03 11.53 13.49
N SER A 80 14.10 11.27 14.24
CA SER A 80 14.61 12.18 15.28
C SER A 80 15.55 13.26 14.72
N SER A 81 16.06 13.09 13.51
CA SER A 81 16.97 14.04 12.87
C SER A 81 16.22 15.26 12.36
N SER A 82 16.45 16.42 12.99
CA SER A 82 15.84 17.69 12.56
C SER A 82 16.25 18.06 11.14
N GLU A 83 17.51 17.83 10.77
CA GLU A 83 18.03 18.16 9.43
C GLU A 83 17.32 17.38 8.31
N ILE A 84 17.05 16.08 8.55
CA ILE A 84 16.30 15.26 7.59
C ILE A 84 14.86 15.74 7.50
N ARG A 85 14.23 16.07 8.64
CA ARG A 85 12.87 16.60 8.66
C ARG A 85 12.76 17.97 7.99
N ASP A 86 13.78 18.81 8.14
CA ASP A 86 13.84 20.13 7.54
C ASP A 86 14.00 20.02 6.02
N ALA A 87 14.86 19.11 5.54
CA ALA A 87 14.97 18.79 4.12
C ALA A 87 13.63 18.28 3.55
N LEU A 88 12.90 17.45 4.30
CA LEU A 88 11.57 16.97 3.89
C LEU A 88 10.50 18.06 3.86
N ASN A 89 10.73 19.29 4.35
CA ASN A 89 9.78 20.39 4.14
C ASN A 89 9.80 20.94 2.69
N ASP A 90 10.80 20.54 1.88
CA ASP A 90 10.87 20.90 0.47
C ASP A 90 9.87 20.08 -0.36
N LYS A 91 8.97 20.77 -1.07
CA LYS A 91 7.94 20.12 -1.89
C LYS A 91 8.50 19.40 -3.10
N ALA A 92 9.53 19.94 -3.75
CA ALA A 92 10.13 19.30 -4.91
C ALA A 92 10.79 17.97 -4.49
N LEU A 93 11.46 17.97 -3.33
CA LEU A 93 12.03 16.74 -2.76
C LEU A 93 10.95 15.70 -2.45
N GLN A 94 9.83 16.10 -1.84
CA GLN A 94 8.70 15.19 -1.57
C GLN A 94 8.11 14.62 -2.86
N GLU A 95 7.92 15.44 -3.88
CA GLU A 95 7.41 15.01 -5.19
C GLU A 95 8.37 14.02 -5.85
N GLN A 96 9.69 14.21 -5.74
CA GLN A 96 10.68 13.26 -6.23
C GLN A 96 10.63 11.92 -5.50
N ILE A 97 10.55 11.93 -4.16
CA ILE A 97 10.44 10.70 -3.36
C ILE A 97 9.17 9.94 -3.78
N HIS A 98 8.04 10.65 -3.88
CA HIS A 98 6.78 10.06 -4.32
C HIS A 98 6.83 9.53 -5.75
N HIS A 99 7.50 10.25 -6.66
CA HIS A 99 7.68 9.82 -8.04
C HIS A 99 8.47 8.51 -8.14
N ILE A 100 9.54 8.37 -7.37
CA ILE A 100 10.33 7.13 -7.31
C ILE A 100 9.49 5.97 -6.75
N ASP A 101 8.77 6.21 -5.64
CA ASP A 101 7.96 5.18 -4.96
C ASP A 101 6.83 4.65 -5.84
N CYS A 102 6.15 5.53 -6.57
CA CYS A 102 5.05 5.17 -7.47
C CYS A 102 5.51 4.68 -8.85
N SER A 103 6.80 4.76 -9.18
CA SER A 103 7.31 4.42 -10.52
C SER A 103 7.34 2.91 -10.77
N SER A 104 6.96 2.52 -11.99
CA SER A 104 7.13 1.14 -12.47
C SER A 104 8.61 0.75 -12.62
N ASN A 105 9.49 1.73 -12.83
CA ASN A 105 10.94 1.56 -12.91
C ASN A 105 11.65 2.45 -11.87
N ALA A 106 11.50 2.10 -10.59
CA ALA A 106 12.04 2.86 -9.48
C ALA A 106 13.57 3.00 -9.48
N GLU A 107 14.30 2.00 -10.01
CA GLU A 107 15.77 2.04 -10.09
C GLU A 107 16.24 3.16 -11.01
N ASN A 108 15.67 3.27 -12.21
CA ASN A 108 16.00 4.33 -13.15
C ASN A 108 15.59 5.72 -12.67
N GLU A 109 14.45 5.85 -11.97
CA GLU A 109 14.04 7.13 -11.40
C GLU A 109 14.91 7.54 -10.21
N LEU A 110 15.37 6.58 -9.42
CA LEU A 110 16.36 6.82 -8.38
C LEU A 110 17.67 7.34 -8.97
N ASP A 111 18.20 6.71 -10.03
CA ASP A 111 19.44 7.15 -10.69
C ASP A 111 19.36 8.61 -11.18
N LYS A 112 18.21 8.99 -11.74
CA LYS A 112 17.97 10.39 -12.14
C LYS A 112 17.93 11.33 -10.95
N ALA A 113 17.22 10.96 -9.89
CA ALA A 113 17.12 11.78 -8.69
C ALA A 113 18.49 11.97 -8.01
N MET A 114 19.37 10.96 -8.03
CA MET A 114 20.74 11.06 -7.50
C MET A 114 21.63 12.08 -8.26
N ALA A 115 21.27 12.43 -9.51
CA ALA A 115 21.95 13.50 -10.24
C ALA A 115 21.65 14.89 -9.64
N GLU A 116 20.51 15.05 -8.99
CA GLU A 116 20.12 16.30 -8.35
C GLU A 116 20.79 16.49 -6.99
N GLU A 117 21.35 17.67 -6.77
CA GLU A 117 22.13 17.96 -5.56
C GLU A 117 21.29 17.90 -4.28
N ALA A 118 20.06 18.40 -4.31
CA ALA A 118 19.17 18.39 -3.16
C ALA A 118 18.83 16.98 -2.70
N PHE A 119 18.45 16.10 -3.63
CA PHE A 119 18.14 14.70 -3.32
C PHE A 119 19.38 13.93 -2.87
N ARG A 120 20.54 14.15 -3.51
CA ARG A 120 21.80 13.53 -3.10
C ARG A 120 22.18 13.92 -1.66
N LEU A 121 22.18 15.20 -1.32
CA LEU A 121 22.50 15.67 0.03
C LEU A 121 21.54 15.10 1.08
N PHE A 122 20.25 14.99 0.74
CA PHE A 122 19.25 14.34 1.58
C PHE A 122 19.58 12.86 1.81
N THR A 123 19.88 12.10 0.75
CA THR A 123 20.24 10.69 0.87
C THR A 123 21.54 10.47 1.66
N ASP A 124 22.57 11.29 1.44
CA ASP A 124 23.83 11.24 2.18
C ASP A 124 23.61 11.48 3.69
N LYS A 125 22.71 12.40 4.03
CA LYS A 125 22.35 12.67 5.42
C LYS A 125 21.60 11.50 6.06
N ILE A 126 20.68 10.87 5.33
CA ILE A 126 20.01 9.64 5.78
C ILE A 126 21.06 8.55 6.03
N LEU A 127 21.93 8.29 5.05
CA LEU A 127 22.97 7.26 5.14
C LEU A 127 23.90 7.48 6.34
N SER A 128 24.31 8.73 6.58
CA SER A 128 25.13 9.11 7.73
C SER A 128 24.41 8.93 9.07
N THR A 129 23.07 9.00 9.08
CA THR A 129 22.26 8.86 10.30
C THR A 129 22.01 7.38 10.64
N ILE A 130 21.85 6.52 9.64
CA ILE A 130 21.57 5.09 9.84
C ILE A 130 22.84 4.24 9.97
N ASN A 131 23.98 4.75 9.49
CA ASN A 131 25.32 4.15 9.59
C ASN A 131 26.29 5.17 10.21
N PRO A 132 26.19 5.45 11.52
CA PRO A 132 27.08 6.37 12.20
C PRO A 132 28.54 5.90 12.25
#